data_AF-A0A494X7T7-F1
#
_entry.id   AF-A0A494X7T7-F1
#
_cell.length_a   1.000
_cell.length_b   1.000
_cell.length_c   1.000
_cell.angle_alpha   90.00
_cell.angle_beta   90.00
_cell.angle_gamma   90.00
#
_symmetry.space_group_name_H-M   'P 1'
#
loop_
_entity.id
_entity.type
_entity.pdbx_description
1 polymer ?
#
loop_
_entity_poly.entity_id
_entity_poly.type
_entity_poly.pdbx_seq_one_letter_code
_entity_poly.pdbx_strand_id
1 'polypeptide(L)'
;DPQGVNIGGFGLHMSIQDMQKFGYFYLNKGRWGKRQLLSDEWISTSTKPKYLTYEDLGYYGRHWWVSDELLDRSFYFAMGMGGQYICVDPSKNIVIALTSDSYSDTLKPLIAIKKLLQYL
;
A
#
# COMPACT_ATOMS: atom_id res chain seq x y z
N ASP A 1 7.43 8.23 22.18
CA ASP A 1 6.86 8.60 23.48
C ASP A 1 7.92 9.42 24.24
N PRO A 2 7.68 9.91 25.46
CA PRO A 2 8.71 10.63 26.23
C PRO A 2 10.00 9.82 26.47
N GLN A 3 9.98 8.51 26.25
CA GLN A 3 11.12 7.59 26.37
C GLN A 3 11.89 7.44 25.05
N GLY A 4 11.49 8.11 23.97
CA GLY A 4 12.13 8.03 22.66
C GLY A 4 11.69 6.84 21.80
N VAL A 5 10.66 6.09 22.20
CA VAL A 5 10.13 4.97 21.43
C VAL A 5 9.15 5.49 20.36
N ASN A 6 9.42 5.18 19.10
CA ASN A 6 8.54 5.55 18.00
C ASN A 6 7.24 4.74 18.04
N ILE A 7 6.12 5.38 17.72
CA ILE A 7 4.84 4.70 17.60
C ILE A 7 4.82 3.96 16.27
N GLY A 8 4.69 2.63 16.29
CA GLY A 8 4.77 1.81 15.07
C GLY A 8 3.55 1.91 14.14
N GLY A 9 2.48 2.57 14.56
CA GLY A 9 1.23 2.68 13.79
C GLY A 9 1.01 4.00 13.05
N PHE A 10 1.76 5.06 13.39
CA PHE A 10 1.63 6.39 12.76
C PHE A 10 2.84 7.29 13.06
N GLY A 11 2.91 8.45 12.41
CA GLY A 11 3.91 9.50 12.71
C GLY A 11 5.18 9.43 11.87
N LEU A 12 5.36 8.36 11.08
CA LEU A 12 6.40 8.29 10.05
C LEU A 12 6.16 9.38 9.00
N HIS A 13 7.17 10.23 8.79
CA HIS A 13 7.18 11.24 7.74
C HIS A 13 8.14 10.83 6.63
N MET A 14 7.68 10.88 5.39
CA MET A 14 8.44 10.52 4.21
C MET A 14 8.18 11.52 3.09
N SER A 15 9.16 11.70 2.20
CA SER A 15 8.89 12.33 0.91
C SER A 15 8.03 11.42 0.04
N ILE A 16 7.32 11.99 -0.94
CA ILE A 16 6.54 11.20 -1.92
C ILE A 16 7.44 10.23 -2.69
N GLN A 17 8.71 10.61 -2.94
CA GLN A 17 9.69 9.75 -3.60
C GLN A 17 10.06 8.55 -2.73
N ASP A 18 10.18 8.72 -1.41
CA ASP A 18 10.51 7.60 -0.51
C ASP A 18 9.32 6.63 -0.35
N MET A 19 8.09 7.16 -0.33
CA MET A 19 6.87 6.33 -0.43
C MET A 19 6.86 5.50 -1.72
N GLN A 20 7.20 6.12 -2.85
CA GLN A 20 7.28 5.44 -4.14
C GLN A 20 8.38 4.37 -4.16
N LYS A 21 9.57 4.65 -3.59
CA LYS A 21 10.65 3.66 -3.45
C LYS A 21 10.22 2.47 -2.59
N PHE A 22 9.47 2.70 -1.52
CA PHE A 22 8.94 1.63 -0.67
C PHE A 22 7.94 0.74 -1.43
N GLY A 23 7.03 1.35 -2.19
CA GLY A 23 6.14 0.61 -3.09
C GLY A 23 6.92 -0.17 -4.16
N TYR A 24 7.93 0.44 -4.77
CA TYR A 24 8.81 -0.22 -5.76
C TYR A 24 9.59 -1.38 -5.16
N PHE A 25 10.04 -1.27 -3.91
CA PHE A 25 10.69 -2.35 -3.18
C PHE A 25 9.74 -3.55 -2.99
N TYR A 26 8.48 -3.30 -2.65
CA TYR A 26 7.44 -4.34 -2.56
C TYR A 26 7.10 -4.93 -3.93
N LEU A 27 6.98 -4.10 -4.97
CA LEU A 27 6.78 -4.54 -6.35
C LEU A 27 7.92 -5.46 -6.82
N ASN A 28 9.16 -5.14 -6.44
CA ASN A 28 10.36 -5.93 -6.74
C ASN A 28 10.63 -7.04 -5.72
N LYS A 29 9.60 -7.50 -5.01
CA LYS A 29 9.66 -8.69 -4.16
C LYS A 29 10.79 -8.59 -3.12
N GLY A 30 10.95 -7.41 -2.52
CA GLY A 30 11.90 -7.16 -1.45
C GLY A 30 13.36 -7.01 -1.92
N ARG A 31 13.59 -6.75 -3.21
CA ARG A 31 14.91 -6.46 -3.78
C ARG A 31 15.12 -4.96 -3.94
N TRP A 32 16.36 -4.53 -3.70
CA TRP A 32 16.84 -3.20 -4.06
C TRP A 32 18.11 -3.33 -4.90
N GLY A 33 17.99 -3.02 -6.19
CA GLY A 33 19.02 -3.34 -7.18
C GLY A 33 19.29 -4.86 -7.20
N LYS A 34 20.54 -5.25 -6.97
CA LYS A 34 20.96 -6.67 -6.95
C LYS A 34 20.82 -7.34 -5.57
N ARG A 35 20.44 -6.59 -4.53
CA ARG A 35 20.41 -7.10 -3.14
C ARG A 35 19.00 -7.50 -2.73
N GLN A 36 18.84 -8.68 -2.15
CA GLN A 36 17.62 -9.08 -1.45
C GLN A 36 17.69 -8.52 -0.02
N LEU A 37 16.80 -7.60 0.34
CA LEU A 37 16.77 -7.01 1.69
C LEU A 37 15.64 -7.60 2.54
N LEU A 38 14.56 -8.08 1.92
CA LEU A 38 13.44 -8.74 2.57
C LEU A 38 13.01 -9.93 1.71
N SER A 39 12.72 -11.11 2.27
CA SER A 39 12.43 -12.29 1.44
C SER A 39 11.19 -12.10 0.56
N ASP A 40 11.21 -12.69 -0.64
CA ASP A 40 10.03 -12.75 -1.53
C ASP A 40 8.84 -13.43 -0.81
N GLU A 41 9.14 -14.46 -0.01
CA GLU A 41 8.15 -15.13 0.84
C GLU A 41 7.46 -14.16 1.82
N TRP A 42 8.21 -13.25 2.44
CA TRP A 42 7.62 -12.26 3.33
C TRP A 42 6.74 -11.28 2.56
N ILE A 43 7.19 -10.79 1.41
CA ILE A 43 6.38 -9.89 0.56
C ILE A 43 5.05 -10.58 0.24
N SER A 44 5.11 -11.77 -0.38
CA SER A 44 3.94 -12.58 -0.72
C SER A 44 3.02 -12.84 0.48
N THR A 45 3.59 -13.22 1.62
CA THR A 45 2.81 -13.54 2.84
C THR A 45 2.20 -12.30 3.49
N SER A 46 2.87 -11.15 3.39
CA SER A 46 2.42 -9.89 3.99
C SER A 46 1.32 -9.21 3.18
N THR A 47 1.31 -9.41 1.85
CA THR A 47 0.34 -8.81 0.94
C THR A 47 -0.80 -9.77 0.55
N LYS A 48 -0.83 -10.97 1.14
CA LYS A 48 -1.89 -11.95 0.89
C LYS A 48 -3.19 -11.54 1.60
N PRO A 49 -4.36 -11.57 0.93
CA PRO A 49 -5.64 -11.31 1.57
C PRO A 49 -5.90 -12.37 2.64
N LYS A 50 -6.32 -11.94 3.85
CA LYS A 50 -6.55 -12.85 4.98
C LYS A 50 -7.94 -12.72 5.57
N TYR A 51 -8.40 -11.50 5.81
CA TYR A 51 -9.72 -11.24 6.39
C TYR A 51 -10.47 -10.25 5.52
N LEU A 52 -11.69 -10.59 5.10
CA LEU A 52 -12.58 -9.61 4.49
C LEU A 52 -12.92 -8.55 5.56
N THR A 53 -12.83 -7.28 5.18
CA THR A 53 -13.07 -6.15 6.08
C THR A 53 -14.33 -5.40 5.70
N TYR A 54 -14.20 -4.38 4.86
CA TYR A 54 -15.27 -3.53 4.35
C TYR A 54 -15.40 -3.75 2.85
N GLU A 55 -16.62 -3.70 2.33
CA GLU A 55 -16.90 -3.91 0.89
C GLU A 55 -16.06 -2.96 0.01
N ASP A 56 -15.93 -1.69 0.40
CA ASP A 56 -15.18 -0.70 -0.37
C ASP A 56 -13.65 -0.85 -0.28
N LEU A 57 -13.13 -1.49 0.78
CA LEU A 57 -11.68 -1.65 1.01
C LEU A 57 -11.17 -3.04 0.61
N GLY A 58 -12.02 -4.06 0.69
CA GLY A 58 -11.70 -5.45 0.41
C GLY A 58 -11.12 -6.17 1.64
N TYR A 59 -10.00 -6.83 1.45
CA TYR A 59 -9.36 -7.68 2.45
C TYR A 59 -8.24 -6.95 3.18
N TYR A 60 -7.82 -7.53 4.29
CA TYR A 60 -6.65 -7.10 5.02
C TYR A 60 -5.73 -8.28 5.37
N GLY A 61 -4.43 -8.03 5.30
CA GLY A 61 -3.37 -8.96 5.67
C GLY A 61 -2.12 -8.20 6.13
N ARG A 62 -1.61 -8.50 7.33
CA ARG A 62 -0.31 -8.01 7.87
C ARG A 62 0.09 -6.58 7.44
N HIS A 63 -0.71 -5.60 7.84
CA HIS A 63 -0.50 -4.16 7.56
C HIS A 63 -0.81 -3.67 6.14
N TRP A 64 -1.34 -4.55 5.28
CA TRP A 64 -1.78 -4.21 3.94
C TRP A 64 -3.29 -4.42 3.78
N TRP A 65 -3.93 -3.45 3.14
CA TRP A 65 -5.22 -3.65 2.50
C TRP A 65 -4.99 -4.33 1.15
N VAL A 66 -5.93 -5.16 0.72
CA VAL A 66 -5.85 -5.91 -0.54
C VAL A 66 -7.20 -5.78 -1.23
N SER A 67 -7.21 -5.25 -2.45
CA SER A 67 -8.44 -5.11 -3.22
C SER A 67 -9.05 -6.48 -3.53
N ASP A 68 -10.37 -6.52 -3.62
CA ASP A 68 -11.13 -7.75 -3.81
C ASP A 68 -10.67 -8.54 -5.06
N GLU A 69 -10.41 -9.83 -4.86
CA GLU A 69 -10.04 -10.78 -5.91
C GLU A 69 -11.16 -10.98 -6.94
N LEU A 70 -12.41 -10.67 -6.60
CA LEU A 70 -13.57 -10.82 -7.49
C LEU A 70 -13.46 -9.99 -8.79
N LEU A 71 -12.61 -8.96 -8.82
CA LEU A 71 -12.43 -8.09 -10.00
C LEU A 71 -11.23 -8.44 -10.88
N ASP A 72 -10.58 -9.60 -10.67
CA ASP A 72 -9.40 -10.04 -11.45
C ASP A 72 -8.24 -9.01 -11.45
N ARG A 73 -8.24 -8.16 -10.40
CA ARG A 73 -7.37 -6.99 -10.23
C ARG A 73 -7.00 -6.87 -8.76
N SER A 74 -6.05 -7.69 -8.33
CA SER A 74 -5.52 -7.62 -6.96
C SER A 74 -4.35 -6.64 -6.90
N PHE A 75 -4.62 -5.44 -6.41
CA PHE A 75 -3.59 -4.53 -5.91
C PHE A 75 -3.66 -4.52 -4.38
N TYR A 76 -2.53 -4.24 -3.74
CA TYR A 76 -2.47 -4.04 -2.30
C TYR A 76 -1.99 -2.64 -1.98
N PHE A 77 -2.44 -2.12 -0.83
CA PHE A 77 -2.16 -0.74 -0.47
C PHE A 77 -2.05 -0.52 1.03
N ALA A 78 -1.21 0.45 1.40
CA ALA A 78 -1.18 1.06 2.72
C ALA A 78 -1.97 2.36 2.65
N MET A 79 -2.77 2.63 3.69
CA MET A 79 -3.65 3.79 3.79
C MET A 79 -3.44 4.48 5.13
N GLY A 80 -3.36 5.81 5.11
CA GLY A 80 -3.26 6.67 6.28
C GLY A 80 -4.29 7.81 6.25
N MET A 81 -4.65 8.28 7.45
CA MET A 81 -5.57 9.40 7.65
C MET A 81 -5.15 10.65 6.86
N GLY A 82 -6.13 11.35 6.30
CA GLY A 82 -5.90 12.51 5.43
C GLY A 82 -5.60 12.13 3.98
N GLY A 83 -5.73 10.84 3.63
CA GLY A 83 -5.57 10.37 2.25
C GLY A 83 -4.12 10.13 1.86
N GLN A 84 -3.36 9.43 2.71
CA GLN A 84 -1.99 8.99 2.40
C GLN A 84 -2.03 7.57 1.87
N TYR A 85 -1.44 7.31 0.70
CA TYR A 85 -1.50 6.00 0.05
C TYR A 85 -0.16 5.56 -0.55
N ILE A 86 0.13 4.28 -0.38
CA ILE A 86 1.09 3.53 -1.20
C ILE A 86 0.31 2.35 -1.77
N CYS A 87 0.15 2.30 -3.09
CA CYS A 87 -0.57 1.25 -3.81
C CYS A 87 0.40 0.54 -4.76
N VAL A 88 0.32 -0.79 -4.81
CA VAL A 88 1.15 -1.63 -5.67
C VAL A 88 0.23 -2.62 -6.42
N ASP A 89 0.31 -2.60 -7.75
CA ASP A 89 -0.34 -3.57 -8.63
C ASP A 89 0.76 -4.38 -9.35
N PRO A 90 1.11 -5.57 -8.84
CA PRO A 90 2.11 -6.42 -9.46
C PRO A 90 1.74 -6.90 -10.86
N SER A 91 0.43 -7.07 -11.14
CA SER A 91 -0.05 -7.55 -12.45
C SER A 91 0.24 -6.54 -13.56
N LYS A 92 0.22 -5.25 -13.23
CA LYS A 92 0.51 -4.15 -14.16
C LYS A 92 1.92 -3.58 -14.04
N ASN A 93 2.72 -4.07 -13.09
CA ASN A 93 4.04 -3.52 -12.77
C ASN A 93 3.98 -2.02 -12.38
N ILE A 94 2.99 -1.63 -11.56
CA ILE A 94 2.71 -0.24 -11.20
C ILE A 94 2.84 0.00 -9.70
N VAL A 95 3.35 1.18 -9.33
CA VAL A 95 3.33 1.76 -7.98
C VAL A 95 2.72 3.15 -8.05
N ILE A 96 1.75 3.42 -7.18
CA ILE A 96 1.16 4.74 -7.00
C ILE A 96 1.39 5.18 -5.56
N ALA A 97 2.08 6.31 -5.38
CA ALA A 97 2.18 6.98 -4.09
C ALA A 97 1.35 8.27 -4.14
N LEU A 98 0.60 8.56 -3.07
CA LEU A 98 -0.21 9.77 -2.97
C LEU A 98 -0.14 10.32 -1.55
N THR A 99 0.07 11.62 -1.45
CA THR A 99 -0.08 12.40 -0.21
C THR A 99 -1.16 13.44 -0.40
N SER A 100 -2.03 13.63 0.58
CA SER A 100 -3.06 14.67 0.52
C SER A 100 -3.43 15.21 1.90
N ASP A 101 -4.34 16.19 1.92
CA ASP A 101 -4.88 16.82 3.13
C ASP A 101 -6.40 16.56 3.23
N SER A 102 -6.83 15.38 2.79
CA SER A 102 -8.26 15.01 2.64
C SER A 102 -8.83 14.43 3.93
N TYR A 103 -8.77 15.16 5.05
CA TYR A 103 -9.23 14.65 6.34
C TYR A 103 -10.73 14.35 6.41
N SER A 104 -11.55 15.09 5.67
CA SER A 104 -13.00 14.87 5.62
C SER A 104 -13.39 13.60 4.86
N ASP A 105 -12.51 13.11 3.97
CA ASP A 105 -12.74 11.92 3.15
C ASP A 105 -11.40 11.27 2.79
N THR A 106 -10.94 10.38 3.68
CA THR A 106 -9.70 9.64 3.48
C THR A 106 -9.78 8.67 2.29
N LEU A 107 -10.97 8.27 1.84
CA LEU A 107 -11.14 7.28 0.76
C LEU A 107 -11.11 7.89 -0.64
N LYS A 108 -11.25 9.21 -0.77
CA LYS A 108 -11.21 9.91 -2.05
C LYS A 108 -10.02 9.51 -2.96
N PRO A 109 -8.77 9.37 -2.46
CA PRO A 109 -7.67 8.89 -3.29
C PRO A 109 -7.82 7.44 -3.74
N LEU A 110 -8.37 6.54 -2.91
CA LEU A 110 -8.61 5.16 -3.30
C LEU A 110 -9.58 5.06 -4.49
N ILE A 111 -10.63 5.88 -4.50
CA ILE A 111 -11.57 5.96 -5.63
C ILE A 111 -10.84 6.42 -6.90
N ALA A 112 -9.96 7.41 -6.81
CA ALA A 112 -9.15 7.88 -7.94
C ALA A 112 -8.18 6.80 -8.45
N ILE A 113 -7.51 6.08 -7.53
CA ILE A 113 -6.60 4.98 -7.85
C ILE A 113 -7.35 3.85 -8.57
N LYS A 114 -8.50 3.42 -8.04
CA LYS A 114 -9.33 2.38 -8.67
C LYS A 114 -9.75 2.78 -10.08
N LYS A 115 -10.13 4.04 -10.32
CA LYS A 115 -10.46 4.56 -11.65
C LYS A 115 -9.24 4.56 -12.57
N LEU A 116 -8.09 5.06 -12.13
CA LEU A 116 -6.87 5.11 -12.93
C LEU A 116 -6.43 3.70 -13.38
N LEU A 117 -6.44 2.72 -12.47
CA LEU A 117 -6.09 1.33 -12.75
C LEU A 117 -7.10 0.61 -13.67
N GLN A 118 -8.26 1.21 -13.97
CA GLN A 118 -9.16 0.68 -14.99
C GLN A 118 -8.75 1.03 -16.42
N TYR A 119 -7.94 2.09 -16.60
CA TYR A 119 -7.50 2.58 -17.91
C TYR A 119 -6.06 2.17 -18.26
N LEU A 120 -5.33 1.59 -17.30
CA LEU A 120 -3.97 1.07 -17.46
C LEU A 120 -4.02 -0.46 -17.53
#